data_AF-A0A183P3Y0-F1
#
_entry.id   AF-A0A183P3Y0-F1
#
_cell.length_a   1.000
_cell.length_b   1.000
_cell.length_c   1.000
_cell.angle_alpha   90.00
_cell.angle_beta   90.00
_cell.angle_gamma   90.00
#
_symmetry.space_group_name_H-M   'P 1'
#
loop_
_entity.id
_entity.type
_entity.pdbx_description
1 polymer ?
#
loop_
_entity_poly.entity_id
_entity_poly.type
_entity_poly.pdbx_seq_one_letter_code
_entity_poly.pdbx_strand_id
1 'polypeptide(L)'
;MPRPASAQSEQEDNTDLLLIEEYERLNNQLRILQNERQKQTEEFTTRKIENLIQEKQQIRMIQTKKETETNELKLQIEKKLVTMENNLHEKNMKFCDTLAYNNKIRHEIECARNERNIYYAIHQKLKDKLIHLNKLKIKLIQQATDAKNKINALKEKNDKDNIGFETEMKDLQRIIDHNDQLRKFMTIKSDERLDWKQKAENRRRKYGATGEIAQQQRSLKIQEYESAMNRLQLITGKSDVEQMTRYYKRNEDDNFTMFKYVTELNNQIECLNDNIINIEKTIKEYDEEKKVFERQRVNKMTELQAQIKSDKEAANTAENRTIHIHKLLDQIKTEIKQLTIKLGCDLSRITEMLGGDGDQITERNLMLYLSVLEQRVDELLSVKCYSQTKGHSDEMSQENPKITLATNFMETVRTNRDTSLVLPSLQDEDDTNDDENTPTSIRPLSQAEIIGRVTRQLQKLEAKHHPSMNTNKTYSRVSSPNRRLKIRM
;
A
#
# COMPACT_ATOMS: atom_id res chain seq x y z
N MET A 1 -64.54 -5.92 -173.99
CA MET A 1 -65.68 -6.55 -173.27
C MET A 1 -65.12 -7.45 -172.15
N PRO A 2 -65.76 -7.53 -170.94
CA PRO A 2 -65.36 -6.73 -169.76
C PRO A 2 -65.48 -7.37 -168.31
N ARG A 3 -64.94 -6.65 -167.28
CA ARG A 3 -65.31 -6.47 -165.81
C ARG A 3 -65.05 -7.60 -164.72
N PRO A 4 -64.93 -7.31 -163.39
CA PRO A 4 -63.96 -6.47 -162.61
C PRO A 4 -63.39 -7.06 -161.24
N ALA A 5 -62.37 -6.39 -160.63
CA ALA A 5 -62.06 -6.14 -159.17
C ALA A 5 -61.15 -7.03 -158.24
N SER A 6 -60.11 -6.39 -157.62
CA SER A 6 -59.76 -6.24 -156.15
C SER A 6 -58.44 -6.81 -155.50
N ALA A 7 -57.95 -6.06 -154.47
CA ALA A 7 -57.00 -6.30 -153.32
C ALA A 7 -55.45 -6.16 -153.52
N GLN A 8 -54.67 -5.27 -152.87
CA GLN A 8 -54.28 -4.99 -151.45
C GLN A 8 -53.07 -5.81 -150.91
N SER A 9 -51.87 -5.21 -150.78
CA SER A 9 -50.82 -5.43 -149.73
C SER A 9 -49.48 -4.73 -150.08
N GLU A 10 -49.10 -3.61 -149.45
CA GLU A 10 -47.70 -3.09 -149.41
C GLU A 10 -47.48 -1.80 -148.54
N GLN A 11 -48.32 -1.50 -147.55
CA GLN A 11 -48.25 -0.23 -146.78
C GLN A 11 -48.13 -0.35 -145.24
N GLU A 12 -47.98 -1.55 -144.67
CA GLU A 12 -47.99 -1.76 -143.20
C GLU A 12 -46.60 -1.62 -142.51
N ASP A 13 -45.47 -1.76 -143.22
CA ASP A 13 -44.14 -1.83 -142.57
C ASP A 13 -43.53 -0.47 -142.15
N ASN A 14 -43.97 0.65 -142.73
CA ASN A 14 -43.37 1.97 -142.47
C ASN A 14 -44.03 2.74 -141.31
N THR A 15 -45.27 2.38 -140.96
CA THR A 15 -45.99 2.92 -139.80
C THR A 15 -45.59 2.24 -138.50
N ASP A 16 -45.22 0.96 -138.54
CA ASP A 16 -44.76 0.22 -137.36
C ASP A 16 -43.37 0.67 -136.89
N LEU A 17 -42.45 1.02 -137.80
CA LEU A 17 -41.11 1.49 -137.44
C LEU A 17 -41.11 2.87 -136.74
N LEU A 18 -41.97 3.80 -137.20
CA LEU A 18 -42.17 5.10 -136.57
C LEU A 18 -42.83 5.00 -135.19
N LEU A 19 -43.78 4.06 -135.03
CA LEU A 19 -44.43 3.81 -133.76
C LEU A 19 -43.48 3.16 -132.74
N ILE A 20 -42.55 2.30 -133.21
CA ILE A 20 -41.50 1.70 -132.40
C ILE A 20 -40.49 2.76 -131.94
N GLU A 21 -40.03 3.66 -132.82
CA GLU A 21 -39.13 4.75 -132.43
C GLU A 21 -39.76 5.72 -131.43
N GLU A 22 -41.06 6.04 -131.59
CA GLU A 22 -41.79 6.90 -130.66
C GLU A 22 -42.04 6.19 -129.31
N TYR A 23 -42.31 4.88 -129.33
CA TYR A 23 -42.40 4.02 -128.14
C TYR A 23 -41.06 3.90 -127.41
N GLU A 24 -39.93 3.77 -128.12
CA GLU A 24 -38.59 3.76 -127.54
C GLU A 24 -38.20 5.12 -126.95
N ARG A 25 -38.57 6.23 -127.60
CA ARG A 25 -38.38 7.58 -127.03
C ARG A 25 -39.18 7.75 -125.75
N LEU A 26 -40.44 7.34 -125.75
CA LEU A 26 -41.31 7.44 -124.57
C LEU A 26 -40.81 6.53 -123.43
N ASN A 27 -40.35 5.31 -123.73
CA ASN A 27 -39.73 4.41 -122.75
C ASN A 27 -38.42 4.97 -122.20
N ASN A 28 -37.57 5.57 -123.04
CA ASN A 28 -36.36 6.24 -122.57
C ASN A 28 -36.69 7.44 -121.68
N GLN A 29 -37.71 8.22 -122.02
CA GLN A 29 -38.16 9.35 -121.20
C GLN A 29 -38.77 8.88 -119.86
N LEU A 30 -39.53 7.79 -119.86
CA LEU A 30 -40.09 7.16 -118.65
C LEU A 30 -38.99 6.62 -117.74
N ARG A 31 -37.95 5.99 -118.32
CA ARG A 31 -36.79 5.47 -117.61
C ARG A 31 -35.92 6.58 -117.01
N ILE A 32 -35.75 7.70 -117.71
CA ILE A 32 -35.07 8.90 -117.17
C ILE A 32 -35.86 9.46 -115.98
N LEU A 33 -37.18 9.63 -116.10
CA LEU A 33 -38.03 10.10 -115.00
C LEU A 33 -38.09 9.13 -113.81
N GLN A 34 -38.05 7.82 -114.05
CA GLN A 34 -37.95 6.81 -113.00
C GLN A 34 -36.60 6.90 -112.27
N ASN A 35 -35.50 7.03 -113.00
CA ASN A 35 -34.17 7.21 -112.43
C ASN A 35 -34.04 8.54 -111.66
N GLU A 36 -34.60 9.64 -112.17
CA GLU A 36 -34.61 10.93 -111.47
C GLU A 36 -35.42 10.88 -110.17
N ARG A 37 -36.58 10.22 -110.19
CA ARG A 37 -37.39 10.00 -108.98
C ARG A 37 -36.69 9.08 -107.98
N GLN A 38 -36.05 8.00 -108.43
CA GLN A 38 -35.24 7.14 -107.56
C GLN A 38 -34.06 7.92 -106.95
N LYS A 39 -33.35 8.69 -107.76
CA LYS A 39 -32.26 9.55 -107.32
C LYS A 39 -32.73 10.59 -106.30
N GLN A 40 -33.89 11.21 -106.49
CA GLN A 40 -34.49 12.13 -105.51
C GLN A 40 -34.86 11.42 -104.20
N THR A 41 -35.41 10.21 -104.25
CA THR A 41 -35.71 9.43 -103.04
C THR A 41 -34.44 9.01 -102.31
N GLU A 42 -33.41 8.59 -103.04
CA GLU A 42 -32.10 8.24 -102.50
C GLU A 42 -31.43 9.47 -101.88
N GLU A 43 -31.37 10.60 -102.59
CA GLU A 43 -30.86 11.87 -102.06
C GLU A 43 -31.60 12.33 -100.79
N PHE A 44 -32.93 12.16 -100.73
CA PHE A 44 -33.70 12.45 -99.51
C PHE A 44 -33.34 11.52 -98.35
N THR A 45 -33.17 10.21 -98.61
CA THR A 45 -32.74 9.25 -97.59
C THR A 45 -31.30 9.49 -97.13
N THR A 46 -30.39 9.83 -98.04
CA THR A 46 -28.99 10.16 -97.75
C THR A 46 -28.91 11.41 -96.88
N ARG A 47 -29.65 12.47 -97.21
CA ARG A 47 -29.74 13.69 -96.37
C ARG A 47 -30.30 13.38 -94.98
N LYS A 48 -31.31 12.51 -94.87
CA LYS A 48 -31.86 12.10 -93.58
C LYS A 48 -30.84 11.31 -92.74
N ILE A 49 -30.07 10.42 -93.37
CA ILE A 49 -28.99 9.66 -92.72
C ILE A 49 -27.84 10.59 -92.30
N GLU A 50 -27.44 11.53 -93.15
CA GLU A 50 -26.42 12.54 -92.84
C GLU A 50 -26.81 13.39 -91.63
N ASN A 51 -28.08 13.83 -91.56
CA ASN A 51 -28.59 14.56 -90.39
C ASN A 51 -28.52 13.72 -89.11
N LEU A 52 -28.90 12.43 -89.17
CA LEU A 52 -28.79 11.51 -88.03
C LEU A 52 -27.34 11.22 -87.62
N ILE A 53 -26.41 11.16 -88.59
CA ILE A 53 -24.98 10.99 -88.32
C ILE A 53 -24.42 12.23 -87.63
N GLN A 54 -24.79 13.43 -88.09
CA GLN A 54 -24.39 14.69 -87.46
C GLN A 54 -24.93 14.78 -86.03
N GLU A 55 -26.20 14.43 -85.79
CA GLU A 55 -26.80 14.39 -84.46
C GLU A 55 -26.07 13.39 -83.54
N LYS A 56 -25.78 12.19 -84.04
CA LYS A 56 -25.03 11.17 -83.27
C LYS A 56 -23.58 11.59 -82.99
N GLN A 57 -22.94 12.32 -83.91
CA GLN A 57 -21.60 12.90 -83.68
C GLN A 57 -21.64 14.01 -82.63
N GLN A 58 -22.67 14.87 -82.64
CA GLN A 58 -22.87 15.89 -81.61
C GLN A 58 -23.11 15.25 -80.23
N ILE A 59 -23.96 14.22 -80.14
CA ILE A 59 -24.20 13.48 -78.89
C ILE A 59 -22.90 12.86 -78.37
N ARG A 60 -22.09 12.24 -79.24
CA ARG A 60 -20.79 11.69 -78.83
C ARG A 60 -19.84 12.77 -78.34
N MET A 61 -19.75 13.91 -79.00
CA MET A 61 -18.91 15.03 -78.53
C MET A 61 -19.36 15.55 -77.15
N ILE A 62 -20.66 15.59 -76.89
CA ILE A 62 -21.21 15.99 -75.59
C ILE A 62 -20.88 14.94 -74.51
N GLN A 63 -21.02 13.65 -74.83
CA GLN A 63 -20.68 12.56 -73.91
C GLN A 63 -19.19 12.55 -73.56
N THR A 64 -18.30 12.67 -74.55
CA THR A 64 -16.86 12.72 -74.29
C THR A 64 -16.47 13.93 -73.45
N LYS A 65 -17.09 15.09 -73.66
CA LYS A 65 -16.88 16.28 -72.82
C LYS A 65 -17.32 16.05 -71.37
N LYS A 66 -18.50 15.46 -71.17
CA LYS A 66 -18.98 15.11 -69.83
C LYS A 66 -18.10 14.06 -69.15
N GLU A 67 -17.60 13.07 -69.89
CA GLU A 67 -16.65 12.08 -69.38
C GLU A 67 -15.33 12.72 -68.97
N THR A 68 -14.80 13.67 -69.75
CA THR A 68 -13.58 14.41 -69.37
C THR A 68 -13.80 15.27 -68.12
N GLU A 69 -14.92 15.99 -68.04
CA GLU A 69 -15.26 16.82 -66.87
C GLU A 69 -15.44 15.96 -65.61
N THR A 70 -16.12 14.81 -65.72
CA THR A 70 -16.30 13.89 -64.59
C THR A 70 -14.99 13.23 -64.16
N ASN A 71 -14.09 12.90 -65.09
CA ASN A 71 -12.77 12.36 -64.76
C ASN A 71 -11.87 13.42 -64.12
N GLU A 72 -11.94 14.68 -64.55
CA GLU A 72 -11.25 15.79 -63.88
C GLU A 72 -11.76 16.01 -62.46
N LEU A 73 -13.09 15.98 -62.25
CA LEU A 73 -13.68 16.07 -60.92
C LEU A 73 -13.25 14.90 -60.02
N LYS A 74 -13.23 13.66 -60.54
CA LYS A 74 -12.73 12.48 -59.81
C LYS A 74 -11.27 12.67 -59.40
N LEU A 75 -10.41 13.11 -60.32
CA LEU A 75 -9.00 13.36 -60.04
C LEU A 75 -8.79 14.46 -58.99
N GLN A 76 -9.62 15.52 -59.02
CA GLN A 76 -9.58 16.56 -57.99
C GLN A 76 -10.01 16.03 -56.61
N ILE A 77 -11.04 15.17 -56.56
CA ILE A 77 -11.49 14.54 -55.31
C ILE A 77 -10.39 13.60 -54.77
N GLU A 78 -9.78 12.79 -55.62
CA GLU A 78 -8.70 11.87 -55.23
C GLU A 78 -7.48 12.62 -54.70
N LYS A 79 -7.06 13.71 -55.35
CA LYS A 79 -5.99 14.59 -54.85
C LYS A 79 -6.34 15.21 -53.49
N LYS A 80 -7.58 15.65 -53.30
CA LYS A 80 -8.05 16.17 -52.00
C LYS A 80 -8.05 15.06 -50.94
N LEU A 81 -8.48 13.86 -51.28
CA LEU A 81 -8.50 12.71 -50.38
C LEU A 81 -7.09 12.37 -49.91
N VAL A 82 -6.13 12.23 -50.82
CA VAL A 82 -4.71 11.99 -50.47
C VAL A 82 -4.14 13.10 -49.60
N THR A 83 -4.48 14.37 -49.88
CA THR A 83 -4.02 15.50 -49.06
C THR A 83 -4.60 15.44 -47.65
N MET A 84 -5.88 15.11 -47.52
CA MET A 84 -6.53 14.94 -46.21
C MET A 84 -5.98 13.74 -45.45
N GLU A 85 -5.72 12.61 -46.12
CA GLU A 85 -5.09 11.43 -45.52
C GLU A 85 -3.67 11.73 -45.03
N ASN A 86 -2.86 12.42 -45.84
CA ASN A 86 -1.51 12.83 -45.44
C ASN A 86 -1.55 13.77 -44.24
N ASN A 87 -2.48 14.73 -44.21
CA ASN A 87 -2.65 15.62 -43.07
C ASN A 87 -3.10 14.84 -41.83
N LEU A 88 -4.06 13.91 -41.98
CA LEU A 88 -4.49 13.05 -40.89
C LEU A 88 -3.33 12.22 -40.33
N HIS A 89 -2.52 11.62 -41.22
CA HIS A 89 -1.35 10.86 -40.82
C HIS A 89 -0.32 11.73 -40.09
N GLU A 90 -0.04 12.93 -40.59
CA GLU A 90 0.88 13.88 -39.95
C GLU A 90 0.38 14.27 -38.55
N LYS A 91 -0.92 14.56 -38.39
CA LYS A 91 -1.52 14.85 -37.09
C LYS A 91 -1.47 13.64 -36.16
N ASN A 92 -1.71 12.44 -36.68
CA ASN A 92 -1.65 11.22 -35.88
C ASN A 92 -0.22 10.90 -35.42
N MET A 93 0.79 11.14 -36.27
CA MET A 93 2.21 11.00 -35.87
C MET A 93 2.58 12.00 -34.77
N LYS A 94 2.23 13.28 -34.94
CA LYS A 94 2.45 14.29 -33.90
C LYS A 94 1.73 13.92 -32.58
N PHE A 95 0.53 13.37 -32.68
CA PHE A 95 -0.20 12.88 -31.51
C PHE A 95 0.53 11.71 -30.83
N CYS A 96 0.97 10.70 -31.60
CA CYS A 96 1.77 9.59 -31.07
C CYS A 96 3.09 10.08 -30.41
N ASP A 97 3.79 11.03 -31.02
CA ASP A 97 5.00 11.63 -30.47
C ASP A 97 4.72 12.33 -29.13
N THR A 98 3.63 13.11 -29.07
CA THR A 98 3.22 13.78 -27.82
C THR A 98 2.82 12.78 -26.74
N LEU A 99 2.19 11.66 -27.08
CA LEU A 99 1.88 10.58 -26.14
C LEU A 99 3.14 9.90 -25.63
N ALA A 100 4.10 9.62 -26.51
CA ALA A 100 5.39 9.03 -26.13
C ALA A 100 6.16 9.96 -25.18
N TYR A 101 6.19 11.26 -25.49
CA TYR A 101 6.78 12.27 -24.62
C TYR A 101 6.04 12.39 -23.28
N ASN A 102 4.71 12.34 -23.28
CA ASN A 102 3.92 12.35 -22.04
C ASN A 102 4.23 11.12 -21.16
N ASN A 103 4.34 9.93 -21.76
CA ASN A 103 4.74 8.72 -21.05
C ASN A 103 6.15 8.84 -20.46
N LYS A 104 7.10 9.45 -21.19
CA LYS A 104 8.44 9.72 -20.66
C LYS A 104 8.41 10.63 -19.44
N ILE A 105 7.66 11.74 -19.50
CA ILE A 105 7.50 12.65 -18.35
C ILE A 105 6.84 11.93 -17.17
N ARG A 106 5.80 11.10 -17.40
CA ARG A 106 5.17 10.32 -16.33
C ARG A 106 6.17 9.41 -15.64
N HIS A 107 7.01 8.72 -16.41
CA HIS A 107 8.07 7.88 -15.87
C HIS A 107 9.10 8.69 -15.07
N GLU A 108 9.53 9.85 -15.56
CA GLU A 108 10.43 10.75 -14.82
C GLU A 108 9.81 11.23 -13.49
N ILE A 109 8.51 11.55 -13.48
CA ILE A 109 7.77 11.91 -12.27
C ILE A 109 7.72 10.73 -11.28
N GLU A 110 7.50 9.51 -11.76
CA GLU A 110 7.50 8.31 -10.92
C GLU A 110 8.88 8.03 -10.31
N CYS A 111 9.94 8.14 -11.11
CA CYS A 111 11.33 8.03 -10.63
C CYS A 111 11.62 9.08 -9.55
N ALA A 112 11.29 10.36 -9.78
CA ALA A 112 11.48 11.42 -8.79
C ALA A 112 10.66 11.19 -7.51
N ARG A 113 9.44 10.66 -7.63
CA ARG A 113 8.61 10.29 -6.46
C ARG A 113 9.25 9.14 -5.67
N ASN A 114 9.80 8.14 -6.34
CA ASN A 114 10.48 7.03 -5.69
C ASN A 114 11.73 7.51 -4.95
N GLU A 115 12.57 8.32 -5.59
CA GLU A 115 13.75 8.94 -4.96
C GLU A 115 13.36 9.76 -3.74
N ARG A 116 12.29 10.57 -3.84
CA ARG A 116 11.76 11.34 -2.72
C ARG A 116 11.34 10.43 -1.56
N ASN A 117 10.66 9.32 -1.85
CA ASN A 117 10.25 8.36 -0.82
C ASN A 117 11.45 7.69 -0.14
N ILE A 118 12.47 7.31 -0.91
CA ILE A 118 13.73 6.77 -0.38
C ILE A 118 14.41 7.81 0.52
N TYR A 119 14.49 9.07 0.07
CA TYR A 119 15.04 10.16 0.86
C TYR A 119 14.30 10.36 2.19
N TYR A 120 12.97 10.40 2.16
CA TYR A 120 12.17 10.52 3.39
C TYR A 120 12.38 9.34 4.34
N ALA A 121 12.48 8.11 3.83
CA ALA A 121 12.73 6.94 4.65
C ALA A 121 14.12 7.00 5.33
N ILE A 122 15.15 7.44 4.61
CA ILE A 122 16.50 7.64 5.17
C ILE A 122 16.49 8.77 6.19
N HIS A 123 15.88 9.90 5.86
CA HIS A 123 15.77 11.05 6.76
C HIS A 123 15.05 10.69 8.06
N GLN A 124 13.96 9.92 8.00
CA GLN A 124 13.26 9.45 9.19
C GLN A 124 14.14 8.54 10.05
N LYS A 125 14.84 7.57 9.43
CA LYS A 125 15.82 6.72 10.15
C LYS A 125 16.92 7.53 10.82
N LEU A 126 17.43 8.59 10.18
CA LEU A 126 18.44 9.47 10.75
C LEU A 126 17.88 10.30 11.91
N LYS A 127 16.65 10.81 11.78
CA LYS A 127 15.94 11.53 12.84
C LYS A 127 15.74 10.63 14.08
N ASP A 128 15.32 9.39 13.88
CA ASP A 128 15.12 8.43 14.97
C ASP A 128 16.44 8.08 15.67
N LYS A 129 17.53 7.88 14.90
CA LYS A 129 18.88 7.72 15.46
C LYS A 129 19.33 8.94 16.27
N LEU A 130 19.06 10.15 15.79
CA LEU A 130 19.39 11.39 16.50
C LEU A 130 18.63 11.49 17.82
N ILE A 131 17.32 11.19 17.82
CA ILE A 131 16.48 11.17 19.03
C ILE A 131 17.02 10.13 20.02
N HIS A 132 17.35 8.92 19.55
CA HIS A 132 17.93 7.88 20.39
C HIS A 132 19.27 8.32 21.01
N LEU A 133 20.17 8.90 20.21
CA LEU A 133 21.47 9.38 20.68
C LEU A 133 21.32 10.53 21.70
N ASN A 134 20.38 11.44 21.48
CA ASN A 134 20.06 12.48 22.46
C ASN A 134 19.52 11.90 23.76
N LYS A 135 18.66 10.86 23.71
CA LYS A 135 18.21 10.15 24.93
C LYS A 135 19.37 9.50 25.67
N LEU A 136 20.30 8.86 24.97
CA LEU A 136 21.50 8.28 25.58
C LEU A 136 22.39 9.36 26.20
N LYS A 137 22.62 10.48 25.50
CA LYS A 137 23.37 11.63 26.01
C LYS A 137 22.76 12.16 27.30
N ILE A 138 21.44 12.33 27.36
CA ILE A 138 20.74 12.78 28.58
C ILE A 138 20.94 11.79 29.72
N LYS A 139 20.80 10.48 29.48
CA LYS A 139 21.05 9.44 30.49
C LYS A 139 22.49 9.48 31.03
N LEU A 140 23.48 9.65 30.15
CA LEU A 140 24.88 9.74 30.55
C LEU A 140 25.16 11.00 31.37
N ILE A 141 24.57 12.13 30.99
CA ILE A 141 24.66 13.38 31.76
C ILE A 141 24.05 13.17 33.14
N GLN A 142 22.87 12.54 33.24
CA GLN A 142 22.22 12.27 34.51
C GLN A 142 23.09 11.39 35.42
N GLN A 143 23.67 10.31 34.89
CA GLN A 143 24.58 9.46 35.64
C GLN A 143 25.83 10.22 36.12
N ALA A 144 26.40 11.08 35.27
CA ALA A 144 27.53 11.92 35.65
C ALA A 144 27.16 12.94 36.74
N THR A 145 25.97 13.56 36.67
CA THR A 145 25.49 14.47 37.71
C THR A 145 25.23 13.76 39.02
N ASP A 146 24.65 12.55 38.99
CA ASP A 146 24.38 11.76 40.19
C ASP A 146 25.69 11.33 40.87
N ALA A 147 26.67 10.88 40.10
CA ALA A 147 28.00 10.56 40.59
C ALA A 147 28.68 11.80 41.21
N LYS A 148 28.59 12.96 40.55
CA LYS A 148 29.11 14.23 41.09
C LYS A 148 28.43 14.61 42.41
N ASN A 149 27.11 14.47 42.50
CA ASN A 149 26.36 14.74 43.73
C ASN A 149 26.77 13.79 44.86
N LYS A 150 26.97 12.50 44.56
CA LYS A 150 27.47 11.51 45.53
C LYS A 150 28.88 11.86 46.03
N ILE A 151 29.78 12.27 45.14
CA ILE A 151 31.13 12.72 45.50
C ILE A 151 31.07 13.96 46.41
N ASN A 152 30.24 14.94 46.05
CA ASN A 152 30.07 16.14 46.86
C ASN A 152 29.52 15.83 48.26
N ALA A 153 28.53 14.95 48.37
CA ALA A 153 27.98 14.53 49.66
C ALA A 153 29.02 13.78 50.53
N LEU A 154 29.83 12.91 49.92
CA LEU A 154 30.92 12.23 50.64
C LEU A 154 32.00 13.22 51.09
N LYS A 155 32.33 14.21 50.26
CA LYS A 155 33.28 15.25 50.60
C LYS A 155 32.78 16.10 51.77
N GLU A 156 31.53 16.55 51.73
CA GLU A 156 30.92 17.32 52.82
C GLU A 156 30.88 16.52 54.13
N LYS A 157 30.57 15.22 54.06
CA LYS A 157 30.62 14.34 55.23
C LYS A 157 32.05 14.23 55.78
N ASN A 158 33.03 13.97 54.92
CA ASN A 158 34.43 13.87 55.32
C ASN A 158 34.96 15.17 55.94
N ASP A 159 34.57 16.33 55.39
CA ASP A 159 34.92 17.63 55.94
C ASP A 159 34.32 17.84 57.35
N LYS A 160 33.06 17.42 57.57
CA LYS A 160 32.42 17.44 58.89
C LYS A 160 33.10 16.50 59.89
N ASP A 161 33.40 15.28 59.46
CA ASP A 161 34.09 14.28 60.30
C ASP A 161 35.50 14.79 60.67
N ASN A 162 36.23 15.38 59.73
CA ASN A 162 37.53 16.02 59.98
C ASN A 162 37.44 17.17 60.98
N ILE A 163 36.44 18.05 60.85
CA ILE A 163 36.22 19.12 61.83
C ILE A 163 35.92 18.51 63.21
N GLY A 164 35.11 17.45 63.28
CA GLY A 164 34.87 16.68 64.51
C GLY A 164 36.17 16.16 65.13
N PHE A 165 36.98 15.44 64.34
CA PHE A 165 38.27 14.94 64.79
C PHE A 165 39.22 16.04 65.25
N GLU A 166 39.29 17.18 64.55
CA GLU A 166 40.10 18.32 64.97
C GLU A 166 39.64 18.89 66.32
N THR A 167 38.32 18.95 66.57
CA THR A 167 37.79 19.41 67.86
C THR A 167 38.13 18.43 68.98
N GLU A 168 37.95 17.13 68.75
CA GLU A 168 38.30 16.09 69.73
C GLU A 168 39.80 16.07 70.03
N MET A 169 40.65 16.21 69.00
CA MET A 169 42.11 16.31 69.18
C MET A 169 42.49 17.53 70.02
N LYS A 170 41.87 18.70 69.77
CA LYS A 170 42.09 19.90 70.58
C LYS A 170 41.64 19.69 72.03
N ASP A 171 40.52 19.03 72.27
CA ASP A 171 40.02 18.75 73.62
C ASP A 171 40.91 17.76 74.37
N LEU A 172 41.36 16.69 73.70
CA LEU A 172 42.35 15.75 74.25
C LEU A 172 43.68 16.44 74.56
N GLN A 173 44.14 17.33 73.68
CA GLN A 173 45.35 18.11 73.94
C GLN A 173 45.19 18.98 75.18
N ARG A 174 44.04 19.64 75.38
CA ARG A 174 43.75 20.41 76.61
C ARG A 174 43.77 19.52 77.86
N ILE A 175 43.23 18.30 77.78
CA ILE A 175 43.25 17.33 78.89
C ILE A 175 44.69 16.89 79.20
N ILE A 176 45.50 16.62 78.16
CA ILE A 176 46.91 16.26 78.32
C ILE A 176 47.67 17.41 78.97
N ASP A 177 47.53 18.64 78.47
CA ASP A 177 48.19 19.83 79.01
C ASP A 177 47.80 20.06 80.49
N HIS A 178 46.51 19.88 80.82
CA HIS A 178 46.04 19.97 82.20
C HIS A 178 46.64 18.86 83.09
N ASN A 179 46.64 17.61 82.62
CA ASN A 179 47.24 16.49 83.34
C ASN A 179 48.75 16.65 83.52
N ASP A 180 49.45 17.23 82.54
CA ASP A 180 50.88 17.53 82.64
C ASP A 180 51.15 18.65 83.63
N GLN A 181 50.32 19.69 83.66
CA GLN A 181 50.37 20.72 84.70
C GLN A 181 50.12 20.10 86.09
N LEU A 182 49.11 19.25 86.22
CA LEU A 182 48.80 18.56 87.47
C LEU A 182 49.93 17.60 87.88
N ARG A 183 50.50 16.86 86.93
CA ARG A 183 51.65 15.98 87.16
C ARG A 183 52.85 16.80 87.63
N LYS A 184 53.20 17.90 86.96
CA LYS A 184 54.26 18.82 87.39
C LYS A 184 53.99 19.35 88.80
N PHE A 185 52.76 19.77 89.09
CA PHE A 185 52.36 20.23 90.42
C PHE A 185 52.50 19.12 91.48
N MET A 186 52.02 17.91 91.18
CA MET A 186 52.11 16.75 92.06
C MET A 186 53.55 16.28 92.26
N THR A 187 54.40 16.34 91.22
CA THR A 187 55.83 16.05 91.33
C THR A 187 56.49 17.08 92.23
N ILE A 188 56.27 18.38 92.03
CA ILE A 188 56.81 19.43 92.92
C ILE A 188 56.35 19.22 94.37
N LYS A 189 55.06 18.96 94.60
CA LYS A 189 54.51 18.69 95.93
C LYS A 189 54.97 17.36 96.53
N SER A 190 55.21 16.35 95.68
CA SER A 190 55.72 15.05 96.10
C SER A 190 57.19 15.14 96.43
N ASP A 191 58.00 15.87 95.67
CA ASP A 191 59.41 16.12 95.97
C ASP A 191 59.55 16.90 97.27
N GLU A 192 58.70 17.91 97.50
CA GLU A 192 58.57 18.55 98.82
C GLU A 192 58.25 17.50 99.89
N ARG A 193 57.21 16.68 99.71
CA ARG A 193 56.83 15.61 100.66
C ARG A 193 57.88 14.51 100.79
N LEU A 194 58.66 14.21 99.76
CA LEU A 194 59.70 13.19 99.76
C LEU A 194 60.89 13.71 100.52
N ASP A 195 61.20 15.00 100.42
CA ASP A 195 62.18 15.65 101.28
C ASP A 195 61.71 15.63 102.76
N TRP A 196 60.41 15.89 103.03
CA TRP A 196 59.82 15.73 104.37
C TRP A 196 59.76 14.28 104.85
N LYS A 197 59.42 13.32 103.98
CA LYS A 197 59.30 11.90 104.27
C LYS A 197 60.67 11.26 104.36
N GLN A 198 61.68 11.68 103.62
CA GLN A 198 63.06 11.21 103.75
C GLN A 198 63.66 11.79 105.05
N LYS A 199 63.29 13.01 105.45
CA LYS A 199 63.53 13.54 106.81
C LYS A 199 62.75 12.80 107.91
N ALA A 200 61.64 12.15 107.62
CA ALA A 200 60.84 11.36 108.58
C ALA A 200 61.19 9.85 108.57
N GLU A 201 61.59 9.29 107.44
CA GLU A 201 62.01 7.91 107.21
C GLU A 201 63.47 7.75 107.67
N ASN A 202 64.31 8.78 107.57
CA ASN A 202 65.58 8.82 108.31
C ASN A 202 65.37 8.87 109.84
N ARG A 203 64.19 9.31 110.32
CA ARG A 203 63.79 9.19 111.75
C ARG A 203 63.16 7.83 112.07
N ARG A 204 62.43 7.22 111.12
CA ARG A 204 61.72 5.94 111.29
C ARG A 204 62.60 4.71 111.02
N ARG A 205 63.60 4.78 110.14
CA ARG A 205 64.65 3.75 109.98
C ARG A 205 65.56 3.65 111.21
N LYS A 206 65.53 4.64 112.11
CA LYS A 206 66.14 4.53 113.45
C LYS A 206 65.25 3.77 114.44
N TYR A 207 63.93 3.68 114.25
CA TYR A 207 63.01 2.97 115.15
C TYR A 207 61.71 2.55 114.42
N GLY A 208 61.51 1.24 114.22
CA GLY A 208 60.18 0.69 113.92
C GLY A 208 60.17 -0.55 113.04
N ALA A 209 60.03 -1.72 113.67
CA ALA A 209 59.74 -3.00 113.03
C ALA A 209 58.20 -3.20 112.99
N THR A 210 57.60 -3.00 111.82
CA THR A 210 56.20 -3.38 111.54
C THR A 210 56.09 -3.76 110.07
N GLY A 211 56.62 -4.94 109.73
CA GLY A 211 56.62 -5.51 108.38
C GLY A 211 55.91 -6.86 108.23
N GLU A 212 55.62 -7.57 109.33
CA GLU A 212 55.26 -9.00 109.25
C GLU A 212 53.83 -9.28 108.73
N ILE A 213 52.85 -8.41 109.00
CA ILE A 213 51.44 -8.68 108.64
C ILE A 213 51.19 -8.50 107.13
N ALA A 214 51.86 -7.52 106.50
CA ALA A 214 51.82 -7.34 105.04
C ALA A 214 52.57 -8.47 104.29
N GLN A 215 53.54 -9.10 104.96
CA GLN A 215 54.34 -10.18 104.41
C GLN A 215 53.54 -11.49 104.35
N GLN A 216 52.67 -11.76 105.32
CA GLN A 216 51.80 -12.93 105.32
C GLN A 216 50.73 -12.91 104.21
N GLN A 217 50.06 -11.78 103.96
CA GLN A 217 49.12 -11.69 102.83
C GLN A 217 49.82 -11.84 101.47
N ARG A 218 51.06 -11.34 101.37
CA ARG A 218 51.88 -11.52 100.16
C ARG A 218 52.28 -12.99 99.97
N SER A 219 52.60 -13.69 101.05
CA SER A 219 52.93 -15.12 101.04
C SER A 219 51.78 -15.98 100.50
N LEU A 220 50.56 -15.75 100.97
CA LEU A 220 49.40 -16.53 100.51
C LEU A 220 49.13 -16.33 99.01
N LYS A 221 49.24 -15.09 98.52
CA LYS A 221 49.06 -14.79 97.10
C LYS A 221 50.17 -15.38 96.22
N ILE A 222 51.40 -15.48 96.75
CA ILE A 222 52.52 -16.14 96.05
C ILE A 222 52.24 -17.65 95.92
N GLN A 223 51.72 -18.31 96.96
CA GLN A 223 51.37 -19.73 96.90
C GLN A 223 50.27 -20.03 95.87
N GLU A 224 49.27 -19.16 95.74
CA GLU A 224 48.23 -19.30 94.71
C GLU A 224 48.82 -19.19 93.29
N TYR A 225 49.71 -18.24 93.04
CA TYR A 225 50.39 -18.09 91.75
C TYR A 225 51.35 -19.25 91.47
N GLU A 226 52.07 -19.77 92.47
CA GLU A 226 52.91 -20.96 92.34
C GLU A 226 52.10 -22.20 91.97
N SER A 227 50.93 -22.40 92.58
CA SER A 227 50.04 -23.52 92.26
C SER A 227 49.51 -23.45 90.82
N ALA A 228 49.08 -22.26 90.38
CA ALA A 228 48.65 -22.04 88.99
C ALA A 228 49.80 -22.23 87.98
N MET A 229 51.02 -21.78 88.33
CA MET A 229 52.21 -21.94 87.50
C MET A 229 52.62 -23.41 87.36
N ASN A 230 52.64 -24.16 88.46
CA ASN A 230 52.95 -25.60 88.44
C ASN A 230 51.96 -26.37 87.54
N ARG A 231 50.68 -25.99 87.54
CA ARG A 231 49.68 -26.58 86.63
C ARG A 231 49.96 -26.26 85.17
N LEU A 232 50.36 -25.02 84.84
CA LEU A 232 50.74 -24.64 83.49
C LEU A 232 52.03 -25.33 83.03
N GLN A 233 52.99 -25.52 83.93
CA GLN A 233 54.25 -26.22 83.68
C GLN A 233 54.02 -27.70 83.37
N LEU A 234 53.08 -28.35 84.06
CA LEU A 234 52.70 -29.75 83.80
C LEU A 234 52.11 -29.93 82.39
N ILE A 235 51.32 -28.97 81.92
CA ILE A 235 50.64 -29.04 80.61
C ILE A 235 51.59 -28.68 79.46
N THR A 236 52.53 -27.76 79.68
CA THR A 236 53.47 -27.30 78.63
C THR A 236 54.79 -28.06 78.60
N GLY A 237 55.17 -28.77 79.67
CA GLY A 237 56.41 -29.54 79.76
C GLY A 237 57.70 -28.70 79.74
N LYS A 238 57.61 -27.37 79.96
CA LYS A 238 58.74 -26.44 79.92
C LYS A 238 58.93 -25.79 81.30
N SER A 239 60.15 -25.77 81.83
CA SER A 239 60.43 -25.33 83.21
C SER A 239 60.76 -23.84 83.40
N ASP A 240 60.78 -23.05 82.33
CA ASP A 240 61.09 -21.62 82.38
C ASP A 240 59.85 -20.78 82.01
N VAL A 241 59.44 -19.89 82.92
CA VAL A 241 58.25 -19.04 82.83
C VAL A 241 58.26 -18.18 81.57
N GLU A 242 59.43 -17.70 81.16
CA GLU A 242 59.57 -16.87 79.96
C GLU A 242 59.40 -17.71 78.68
N GLN A 243 59.84 -18.97 78.70
CA GLN A 243 59.64 -19.91 77.58
C GLN A 243 58.18 -20.37 77.47
N MET A 244 57.51 -20.58 78.61
CA MET A 244 56.07 -20.87 78.64
C MET A 244 55.25 -19.70 78.09
N THR A 245 55.55 -18.47 78.52
CA THR A 245 54.85 -17.26 78.05
C THR A 245 55.04 -17.08 76.54
N ARG A 246 56.27 -17.26 76.02
CA ARG A 246 56.54 -17.21 74.58
C ARG A 246 55.80 -18.30 73.80
N TYR A 247 55.73 -19.51 74.35
CA TYR A 247 54.99 -20.62 73.74
C TYR A 247 53.48 -20.35 73.68
N TYR A 248 52.88 -19.87 74.77
CA TYR A 248 51.46 -19.53 74.79
C TYR A 248 51.13 -18.37 73.87
N LYS A 249 51.93 -17.31 73.87
CA LYS A 249 51.73 -16.19 72.96
C LYS A 249 51.80 -16.62 71.50
N ARG A 250 52.76 -17.48 71.14
CA ARG A 250 52.86 -18.03 69.79
C ARG A 250 51.65 -18.90 69.43
N ASN A 251 51.23 -19.80 70.33
CA ASN A 251 50.03 -20.61 70.11
C ASN A 251 48.75 -19.76 70.04
N GLU A 252 48.67 -18.66 70.80
CA GLU A 252 47.56 -17.72 70.74
C GLU A 252 47.55 -16.96 69.40
N ASP A 253 48.70 -16.49 68.93
CA ASP A 253 48.86 -15.85 67.63
C ASP A 253 48.51 -16.82 66.48
N ASP A 254 48.96 -18.07 66.56
CA ASP A 254 48.66 -19.13 65.60
C ASP A 254 47.15 -19.47 65.61
N ASN A 255 46.56 -19.63 66.80
CA ASN A 255 45.12 -19.88 66.95
C ASN A 255 44.28 -18.70 66.45
N PHE A 256 44.70 -17.48 66.71
CA PHE A 256 44.02 -16.28 66.25
C PHE A 256 44.09 -16.14 64.73
N THR A 257 45.22 -16.50 64.13
CA THR A 257 45.39 -16.55 62.67
C THR A 257 44.51 -17.62 62.05
N MET A 258 44.43 -18.80 62.65
CA MET A 258 43.54 -19.88 62.21
C MET A 258 42.07 -19.49 62.35
N PHE A 259 41.68 -18.86 63.46
CA PHE A 259 40.31 -18.39 63.66
C PHE A 259 39.91 -17.35 62.61
N LYS A 260 40.81 -16.40 62.30
CA LYS A 260 40.59 -15.44 61.21
C LYS A 260 40.43 -16.12 59.87
N TYR A 261 41.28 -17.11 59.56
CA TYR A 261 41.18 -17.85 58.31
C TYR A 261 39.87 -18.64 58.21
N VAL A 262 39.46 -19.33 59.29
CA VAL A 262 38.17 -20.04 59.34
C VAL A 262 37.00 -19.07 59.19
N THR A 263 37.06 -17.90 59.83
CA THR A 263 36.03 -16.87 59.71
C THR A 263 35.93 -16.34 58.27
N GLU A 264 37.08 -16.09 57.64
CA GLU A 264 37.15 -15.65 56.25
C GLU A 264 36.63 -16.72 55.28
N LEU A 265 36.99 -17.99 55.49
CA LEU A 265 36.45 -19.10 54.71
C LEU A 265 34.94 -19.24 54.88
N ASN A 266 34.42 -19.11 56.10
CA ASN A 266 32.97 -19.15 56.33
C ASN A 266 32.26 -18.00 55.61
N ASN A 267 32.81 -16.79 55.66
CA ASN A 267 32.28 -15.65 54.91
C ASN A 267 32.31 -15.90 53.39
N GLN A 268 33.37 -16.53 52.87
CA GLN A 268 33.44 -16.92 51.46
C GLN A 268 32.41 -18.00 51.10
N ILE A 269 32.18 -18.96 51.98
CA ILE A 269 31.13 -19.99 51.81
C ILE A 269 29.74 -19.34 51.77
N GLU A 270 29.45 -18.40 52.66
CA GLU A 270 28.19 -17.64 52.66
C GLU A 270 28.02 -16.84 51.36
N CYS A 271 29.06 -16.11 50.94
CA CYS A 271 29.05 -15.38 49.67
C CYS A 271 28.82 -16.29 48.46
N LEU A 272 29.45 -17.48 48.43
CA LEU A 272 29.25 -18.46 47.37
C LEU A 272 27.84 -19.06 47.39
N ASN A 273 27.29 -19.34 48.57
CA ASN A 273 25.92 -19.83 48.71
C ASN A 273 24.89 -18.79 48.25
N ASP A 274 25.08 -17.52 48.59
CA ASP A 274 24.23 -16.42 48.11
C ASP A 274 24.30 -16.29 46.59
N ASN A 275 25.50 -16.44 46.01
CA ASN A 275 25.66 -16.45 44.56
C ASN A 275 24.95 -17.66 43.92
N ILE A 276 25.04 -18.85 44.51
CA ILE A 276 24.32 -20.04 44.04
C ILE A 276 22.81 -19.78 44.06
N ILE A 277 22.26 -19.27 45.17
CA ILE A 277 20.84 -18.94 45.29
C ILE A 277 20.42 -17.92 44.23
N ASN A 278 21.24 -16.89 43.99
CA ASN A 278 20.94 -15.87 42.98
C ASN A 278 21.00 -16.46 41.55
N ILE A 279 21.95 -17.34 41.26
CA ILE A 279 22.05 -18.03 39.97
C ILE A 279 20.84 -18.96 39.78
N GLU A 280 20.46 -19.74 40.79
CA GLU A 280 19.26 -20.59 40.72
C GLU A 280 17.98 -19.78 40.51
N LYS A 281 17.89 -18.59 41.11
CA LYS A 281 16.77 -17.67 40.89
C LYS A 281 16.75 -17.15 39.46
N THR A 282 17.87 -16.71 38.91
CA THR A 282 17.94 -16.23 37.52
C THR A 282 17.66 -17.36 36.52
N ILE A 283 18.11 -18.60 36.78
CA ILE A 283 17.76 -19.77 35.96
C ILE A 283 16.25 -19.99 35.95
N LYS A 284 15.58 -19.92 37.12
CA LYS A 284 14.11 -20.07 37.20
C LYS A 284 13.38 -18.97 36.42
N GLU A 285 13.82 -17.73 36.53
CA GLU A 285 13.26 -16.59 35.78
C GLU A 285 13.41 -16.80 34.27
N TYR A 286 14.59 -17.23 33.80
CA TYR A 286 14.81 -17.56 32.38
C TYR A 286 13.98 -18.74 31.89
N ASP A 287 13.78 -19.78 32.72
CA ASP A 287 12.93 -20.92 32.38
C ASP A 287 11.45 -20.51 32.27
N GLU A 288 10.97 -19.61 33.14
CA GLU A 288 9.63 -19.05 33.05
C GLU A 288 9.46 -18.19 31.79
N GLU A 289 10.42 -17.31 31.49
CA GLU A 289 10.42 -16.50 30.26
C GLU A 289 10.42 -17.39 29.01
N LYS A 290 11.25 -18.44 28.99
CA LYS A 290 11.29 -19.42 27.91
C LYS A 290 9.94 -20.12 27.72
N LYS A 291 9.28 -20.55 28.78
CA LYS A 291 7.94 -21.16 28.72
C LYS A 291 6.87 -20.20 28.20
N VAL A 292 6.97 -18.90 28.53
CA VAL A 292 6.06 -17.88 27.99
C VAL A 292 6.31 -17.69 26.50
N PHE A 293 7.57 -17.55 26.08
CA PHE A 293 7.94 -17.41 24.67
C PHE A 293 7.54 -18.63 23.84
N GLU A 294 7.74 -19.85 24.35
CA GLU A 294 7.30 -21.07 23.69
C GLU A 294 5.78 -21.13 23.54
N ARG A 295 5.01 -20.75 24.57
CA ARG A 295 3.54 -20.66 24.47
C ARG A 295 3.11 -19.63 23.43
N GLN A 296 3.71 -18.46 23.41
CA GLN A 296 3.42 -17.43 22.40
C GLN A 296 3.75 -17.93 20.99
N ARG A 297 4.89 -18.60 20.80
CA ARG A 297 5.30 -19.18 19.52
C ARG A 297 4.33 -20.25 19.05
N VAL A 298 3.90 -21.15 19.94
CA VAL A 298 2.90 -22.19 19.63
C VAL A 298 1.58 -21.55 19.27
N ASN A 299 1.09 -20.58 20.04
CA ASN A 299 -0.15 -19.87 19.74
C ASN A 299 -0.11 -19.19 18.37
N LYS A 300 1.01 -18.54 18.03
CA LYS A 300 1.16 -17.90 16.71
C LYS A 300 1.22 -18.94 15.58
N MET A 301 1.89 -20.07 15.82
CA MET A 301 1.91 -21.18 14.87
C MET A 301 0.51 -21.74 14.63
N THR A 302 -0.27 -21.95 15.69
CA THR A 302 -1.64 -22.46 15.57
C THR A 302 -2.58 -21.48 14.86
N GLU A 303 -2.43 -20.18 15.12
CA GLU A 303 -3.19 -19.12 14.42
C GLU A 303 -2.87 -19.11 12.92
N LEU A 304 -1.58 -19.15 12.56
CA LEU A 304 -1.15 -19.21 11.16
C LEU A 304 -1.60 -20.50 10.48
N GLN A 305 -1.55 -21.64 11.17
CA GLN A 305 -2.08 -22.90 10.65
C GLN A 305 -3.59 -22.85 10.40
N ALA A 306 -4.35 -22.22 11.31
CA ALA A 306 -5.79 -22.02 11.13
C ALA A 306 -6.07 -21.12 9.92
N GLN A 307 -5.32 -20.02 9.76
CA GLN A 307 -5.46 -19.13 8.61
C GLN A 307 -5.14 -19.85 7.30
N ILE A 308 -4.03 -20.59 7.24
CA ILE A 308 -3.65 -21.38 6.06
C ILE A 308 -4.75 -22.40 5.71
N LYS A 309 -5.35 -23.05 6.72
CA LYS A 309 -6.44 -23.99 6.49
C LYS A 309 -7.68 -23.29 5.94
N SER A 310 -8.08 -22.17 6.52
CA SER A 310 -9.20 -21.35 6.04
C SER A 310 -8.99 -20.85 4.60
N ASP A 311 -7.82 -20.32 4.30
CA ASP A 311 -7.48 -19.81 2.97
C ASP A 311 -7.44 -20.94 1.94
N LYS A 312 -6.95 -22.12 2.32
CA LYS A 312 -6.96 -23.31 1.46
C LYS A 312 -8.37 -23.82 1.19
N GLU A 313 -9.26 -23.80 2.18
CA GLU A 313 -10.67 -24.12 2.01
C GLU A 313 -11.34 -23.12 1.07
N ALA A 314 -11.11 -21.81 1.26
CA ALA A 314 -11.62 -20.77 0.37
C ALA A 314 -11.10 -20.95 -1.07
N ALA A 315 -9.80 -21.19 -1.27
CA ALA A 315 -9.19 -21.44 -2.58
C ALA A 315 -9.80 -22.67 -3.27
N ASN A 316 -9.97 -23.79 -2.54
CA ASN A 316 -10.61 -25.00 -3.06
C ASN A 316 -12.06 -24.74 -3.50
N THR A 317 -12.84 -23.96 -2.74
CA THR A 317 -14.21 -23.62 -3.14
C THR A 317 -14.26 -22.74 -4.39
N ALA A 318 -13.32 -21.80 -4.53
CA ALA A 318 -13.20 -20.97 -5.72
C ALA A 318 -12.77 -21.80 -6.95
N GLU A 319 -11.81 -22.70 -6.79
CA GLU A 319 -11.38 -23.63 -7.85
C GLU A 319 -12.53 -24.53 -8.30
N ASN A 320 -13.26 -25.13 -7.36
CA ASN A 320 -14.44 -25.94 -7.65
C ASN A 320 -15.53 -25.14 -8.40
N ARG A 321 -15.77 -23.87 -8.02
CA ARG A 321 -16.67 -22.97 -8.75
C ARG A 321 -16.18 -22.72 -10.17
N THR A 322 -14.90 -22.42 -10.37
CA THR A 322 -14.32 -22.18 -11.69
C THR A 322 -14.43 -23.41 -12.59
N ILE A 323 -14.16 -24.61 -12.05
CA ILE A 323 -14.34 -25.88 -12.77
C ILE A 323 -15.82 -26.08 -13.16
N HIS A 324 -16.76 -25.77 -12.26
CA HIS A 324 -18.18 -25.89 -12.55
C HIS A 324 -18.63 -24.91 -13.65
N ILE A 325 -18.19 -23.65 -13.57
CA ILE A 325 -18.48 -22.63 -14.59
C ILE A 325 -17.91 -23.03 -15.95
N HIS A 326 -16.67 -23.52 -16.03
CA HIS A 326 -16.08 -24.00 -17.28
C HIS A 326 -16.87 -25.17 -17.88
N LYS A 327 -17.29 -26.14 -17.06
CA LYS A 327 -18.16 -27.25 -17.53
C LYS A 327 -19.48 -26.74 -18.11
N LEU A 328 -20.12 -25.78 -17.44
CA LEU A 328 -21.37 -25.19 -17.91
C LEU A 328 -21.15 -24.40 -19.21
N LEU A 329 -20.04 -23.69 -19.31
CA LEU A 329 -19.67 -22.92 -20.51
C LEU A 329 -19.38 -23.85 -21.69
N ASP A 330 -18.73 -24.99 -21.48
CA ASP A 330 -18.50 -26.00 -22.52
C ASP A 330 -19.79 -26.69 -22.97
N GLN A 331 -20.76 -26.90 -22.07
CA GLN A 331 -22.10 -27.34 -22.45
C GLN A 331 -22.78 -26.30 -23.35
N ILE A 332 -22.76 -25.02 -22.97
CA ILE A 332 -23.34 -23.91 -23.77
C ILE A 332 -22.70 -23.83 -25.16
N LYS A 333 -21.36 -23.92 -25.25
CA LYS A 333 -20.66 -23.97 -26.56
C LYS A 333 -21.18 -25.11 -27.43
N THR A 334 -21.38 -26.28 -26.84
CA THR A 334 -21.86 -27.47 -27.55
C THR A 334 -23.30 -27.30 -28.03
N GLU A 335 -24.19 -26.77 -27.18
CA GLU A 335 -25.60 -26.50 -27.51
C GLU A 335 -25.73 -25.44 -28.60
N ILE A 336 -24.96 -24.35 -28.52
CA ILE A 336 -24.93 -23.31 -29.55
C ILE A 336 -24.45 -23.93 -30.87
N LYS A 337 -23.37 -24.72 -30.87
CA LYS A 337 -22.90 -25.40 -32.08
C LYS A 337 -24.00 -26.25 -32.72
N GLN A 338 -24.74 -27.00 -31.91
CA GLN A 338 -25.87 -27.81 -32.40
C GLN A 338 -27.02 -26.96 -32.97
N LEU A 339 -27.37 -25.85 -32.30
CA LEU A 339 -28.42 -24.93 -32.76
C LEU A 339 -28.03 -24.25 -34.08
N THR A 340 -26.79 -23.76 -34.20
CA THR A 340 -26.30 -23.10 -35.42
C THR A 340 -26.34 -24.05 -36.62
N ILE A 341 -26.01 -25.33 -36.42
CA ILE A 341 -26.13 -26.38 -37.44
C ILE A 341 -27.61 -26.65 -37.78
N LYS A 342 -28.48 -26.82 -36.79
CA LYS A 342 -29.91 -27.11 -37.01
C LYS A 342 -30.66 -25.98 -37.71
N LEU A 343 -30.34 -24.73 -37.42
CA LEU A 343 -30.96 -23.55 -38.01
C LEU A 343 -30.38 -23.18 -39.39
N GLY A 344 -29.31 -23.86 -39.82
CA GLY A 344 -28.64 -23.62 -41.10
C GLY A 344 -28.11 -22.19 -41.21
N CYS A 345 -27.43 -21.70 -40.18
CA CYS A 345 -26.86 -20.35 -40.20
C CYS A 345 -25.66 -20.28 -41.15
N ASP A 346 -25.52 -19.19 -41.90
CA ASP A 346 -24.38 -18.97 -42.80
C ASP A 346 -23.10 -18.65 -42.02
N LEU A 347 -22.32 -19.70 -41.77
CA LEU A 347 -21.07 -19.63 -41.02
C LEU A 347 -19.90 -19.11 -41.84
N SER A 348 -20.02 -19.01 -43.17
CA SER A 348 -18.93 -18.61 -44.07
C SER A 348 -18.29 -17.27 -43.66
N ARG A 349 -19.07 -16.32 -43.16
CA ARG A 349 -18.57 -15.02 -42.71
C ARG A 349 -17.78 -15.08 -41.40
N ILE A 350 -18.13 -16.01 -40.51
CA ILE A 350 -17.37 -16.26 -39.28
C ILE A 350 -16.08 -17.02 -39.63
N THR A 351 -16.16 -18.04 -40.49
CA THR A 351 -15.01 -18.84 -40.92
C THR A 351 -13.98 -18.04 -41.72
N GLU A 352 -14.42 -17.09 -42.54
CA GLU A 352 -13.52 -16.19 -43.30
C GLU A 352 -12.81 -15.18 -42.39
N MET A 353 -13.48 -14.68 -41.35
CA MET A 353 -12.87 -13.74 -40.39
C MET A 353 -11.93 -14.41 -39.38
N LEU A 354 -12.16 -15.68 -39.04
CA LEU A 354 -11.40 -16.40 -38.00
C LEU A 354 -10.50 -17.51 -38.54
N GLY A 355 -10.52 -17.79 -39.85
CA GLY A 355 -9.67 -18.80 -40.48
C GLY A 355 -9.90 -20.20 -39.92
N GLY A 356 -8.82 -20.91 -39.58
CA GLY A 356 -8.85 -22.29 -39.08
C GLY A 356 -9.53 -22.48 -37.73
N ASP A 357 -9.68 -21.41 -36.93
CA ASP A 357 -10.38 -21.43 -35.64
C ASP A 357 -11.90 -21.21 -35.79
N GLY A 358 -12.40 -21.05 -37.02
CA GLY A 358 -13.82 -20.85 -37.33
C GLY A 358 -14.69 -22.12 -37.29
N ASP A 359 -14.11 -23.30 -37.11
CA ASP A 359 -14.86 -24.57 -36.98
C ASP A 359 -15.14 -24.95 -35.50
N GLN A 360 -14.40 -24.33 -34.57
CA GLN A 360 -14.50 -24.58 -33.13
C GLN A 360 -15.02 -23.34 -32.40
N ILE A 361 -16.09 -23.51 -31.61
CA ILE A 361 -16.63 -22.42 -30.79
C ILE A 361 -15.73 -22.25 -29.55
N THR A 362 -14.84 -21.26 -29.59
CA THR A 362 -14.05 -20.81 -28.43
C THR A 362 -14.75 -19.67 -27.69
N GLU A 363 -14.36 -19.39 -26.43
CA GLU A 363 -14.94 -18.30 -25.63
C GLU A 363 -14.89 -16.92 -26.31
N ARG A 364 -13.81 -16.65 -27.05
CA ARG A 364 -13.66 -15.40 -27.82
C ARG A 364 -14.66 -15.29 -28.96
N ASN A 365 -15.08 -16.42 -29.50
CA ASN A 365 -15.90 -16.50 -30.71
C ASN A 365 -17.38 -16.71 -30.36
N LEU A 366 -17.68 -17.16 -29.14
CA LEU A 366 -19.02 -17.50 -28.65
C LEU A 366 -20.04 -16.39 -28.91
N MET A 367 -19.67 -15.13 -28.64
CA MET A 367 -20.53 -13.97 -28.90
C MET A 367 -20.84 -13.77 -30.38
N LEU A 368 -19.86 -14.01 -31.27
CA LEU A 368 -20.06 -13.90 -32.72
C LEU A 368 -21.05 -14.97 -33.22
N TYR A 369 -20.94 -16.21 -32.74
CA TYR A 369 -21.91 -17.26 -33.06
C TYR A 369 -23.31 -16.94 -32.55
N LEU A 370 -23.44 -16.38 -31.34
CA LEU A 370 -24.73 -15.97 -30.79
C LEU A 370 -25.38 -14.86 -31.62
N SER A 371 -24.62 -13.85 -32.06
CA SER A 371 -25.16 -12.77 -32.90
C SER A 371 -25.66 -13.27 -34.26
N VAL A 372 -24.96 -14.21 -34.89
CA VAL A 372 -25.43 -14.82 -36.15
C VAL A 372 -26.65 -15.72 -35.92
N LEU A 373 -26.68 -16.44 -34.81
CA LEU A 373 -27.84 -17.24 -34.42
C LEU A 373 -29.08 -16.35 -34.19
N GLU A 374 -28.91 -15.24 -33.48
CA GLU A 374 -29.96 -14.24 -33.22
C GLU A 374 -30.51 -13.68 -34.52
N GLN A 375 -29.64 -13.23 -35.43
CA GLN A 375 -30.05 -12.76 -36.75
C GLN A 375 -30.87 -13.82 -37.50
N ARG A 376 -30.44 -15.09 -37.46
CA ARG A 376 -31.14 -16.18 -38.16
C ARG A 376 -32.51 -16.47 -37.54
N VAL A 377 -32.62 -16.40 -36.22
CA VAL A 377 -33.88 -16.56 -35.51
C VAL A 377 -34.85 -15.43 -35.85
N ASP A 378 -34.37 -14.18 -35.90
CA ASP A 378 -35.17 -13.02 -36.29
C ASP A 378 -35.69 -13.13 -37.73
N GLU A 379 -34.84 -13.60 -38.66
CA GLU A 379 -35.25 -13.91 -40.04
C GLU A 379 -36.39 -14.94 -40.06
N LEU A 380 -36.24 -16.05 -39.34
CA LEU A 380 -37.28 -17.09 -39.28
C LEU A 380 -38.59 -16.61 -38.64
N LEU A 381 -38.49 -15.78 -37.58
CA LEU A 381 -39.66 -15.16 -36.96
C LEU A 381 -40.37 -14.20 -37.92
N SER A 382 -39.61 -13.41 -38.69
CA SER A 382 -40.18 -12.50 -39.69
C SER A 382 -40.94 -13.27 -40.79
N VAL A 383 -40.40 -14.40 -41.26
CA VAL A 383 -41.05 -15.30 -42.23
C VAL A 383 -42.33 -15.89 -41.65
N LYS A 384 -42.31 -16.30 -40.38
CA LYS A 384 -43.50 -16.83 -39.69
C LYS A 384 -44.59 -15.78 -39.53
N CYS A 385 -44.25 -14.56 -39.11
CA CYS A 385 -45.18 -13.44 -39.01
C CYS A 385 -45.81 -13.11 -40.38
N TYR A 386 -45.00 -13.10 -41.45
CA TYR A 386 -45.48 -12.88 -42.81
C TYR A 386 -46.39 -14.02 -43.31
N SER A 387 -46.13 -15.25 -42.88
CA SER A 387 -46.95 -16.42 -43.23
C SER A 387 -48.29 -16.43 -42.46
N GLN A 388 -48.32 -15.94 -41.22
CA GLN A 388 -49.56 -15.80 -40.44
C GLN A 388 -50.48 -14.71 -40.97
N THR A 389 -49.94 -13.60 -41.49
CA THR A 389 -50.77 -12.56 -42.13
C THR A 389 -51.31 -12.99 -43.49
N LYS A 390 -50.58 -13.85 -44.22
CA LYS A 390 -51.02 -14.42 -45.50
C LYS A 390 -52.02 -15.59 -45.33
N GLY A 391 -52.00 -16.29 -44.20
CA GLY A 391 -52.97 -17.33 -43.85
C GLY A 391 -54.33 -16.79 -43.36
N HIS A 392 -54.48 -15.47 -43.22
CA HIS A 392 -55.72 -14.82 -42.78
C HIS A 392 -56.39 -14.00 -43.90
N SER A 393 -55.97 -14.19 -45.15
CA SER A 393 -56.48 -13.46 -46.32
C SER A 393 -57.39 -14.28 -47.24
N ASP A 394 -57.98 -15.38 -46.74
CA ASP A 394 -59.00 -16.15 -47.46
C ASP A 394 -60.26 -16.33 -46.59
N GLU A 395 -60.86 -15.21 -46.16
CA GLU A 395 -62.31 -15.10 -45.97
C GLU A 395 -62.71 -13.61 -45.94
N MET A 396 -63.59 -13.23 -46.87
CA MET A 396 -64.01 -11.85 -47.12
C MET A 396 -64.87 -11.27 -45.99
N SER A 397 -64.67 -9.99 -45.64
CA SER A 397 -65.68 -8.92 -45.79
C SER A 397 -65.18 -7.57 -45.29
N GLN A 398 -65.73 -6.51 -45.89
CA GLN A 398 -65.51 -5.09 -45.64
C GLN A 398 -65.55 -4.71 -44.15
N GLU A 399 -64.56 -3.95 -43.70
CA GLU A 399 -64.72 -2.62 -43.07
C GLU A 399 -63.33 -2.05 -42.73
N ASN A 400 -63.11 -0.78 -43.03
CA ASN A 400 -61.95 -0.07 -42.50
C ASN A 400 -62.06 -0.02 -40.97
N PRO A 401 -61.04 -0.49 -40.25
CA PRO A 401 -60.34 0.46 -39.40
C PRO A 401 -58.82 0.31 -39.49
N LYS A 402 -58.18 1.47 -39.71
CA LYS A 402 -56.99 1.95 -39.01
C LYS A 402 -55.98 0.88 -38.59
N ILE A 403 -54.83 0.91 -39.26
CA ILE A 403 -53.47 1.01 -38.67
C ILE A 403 -53.50 1.05 -37.12
N THR A 404 -53.71 -0.09 -36.47
CA THR A 404 -53.70 -0.21 -34.99
C THR A 404 -53.12 -1.54 -34.52
N LEU A 405 -52.91 -2.53 -35.41
CA LEU A 405 -52.38 -3.84 -35.03
C LEU A 405 -50.91 -4.09 -35.40
N ALA A 406 -50.25 -3.13 -36.06
CA ALA A 406 -48.79 -3.16 -36.26
C ALA A 406 -48.03 -2.55 -35.06
N THR A 407 -48.72 -1.85 -34.15
CA THR A 407 -48.13 -1.22 -32.97
C THR A 407 -48.07 -2.14 -31.74
N ASN A 408 -48.84 -3.24 -31.70
CA ASN A 408 -48.93 -4.09 -30.51
C ASN A 408 -48.08 -5.38 -30.57
N PHE A 409 -47.40 -5.65 -31.69
CA PHE A 409 -46.36 -6.70 -31.75
C PHE A 409 -44.94 -6.12 -31.83
N MET A 410 -44.83 -4.81 -32.09
CA MET A 410 -43.66 -3.98 -31.75
C MET A 410 -43.78 -3.38 -30.34
N GLU A 411 -44.63 -3.95 -29.49
CA GLU A 411 -44.32 -4.05 -28.08
C GLU A 411 -43.38 -5.24 -27.90
N THR A 412 -42.22 -5.15 -28.56
CA THR A 412 -41.00 -5.42 -27.83
C THR A 412 -41.21 -4.77 -26.50
N VAL A 413 -41.21 -5.59 -25.47
CA VAL A 413 -40.84 -5.19 -24.13
C VAL A 413 -39.59 -4.32 -24.29
N ARG A 414 -39.80 -3.01 -24.52
CA ARG A 414 -39.02 -1.97 -23.89
C ARG A 414 -39.34 -2.21 -22.43
N THR A 415 -38.62 -3.17 -21.85
CA THR A 415 -38.22 -3.01 -20.48
C THR A 415 -37.50 -1.66 -20.48
N ASN A 416 -38.25 -0.61 -20.15
CA ASN A 416 -37.83 0.30 -19.10
C ASN A 416 -37.66 -0.54 -17.82
N ARG A 417 -36.65 -1.40 -17.85
CA ARG A 417 -35.65 -1.48 -16.81
C ARG A 417 -34.45 -0.94 -17.58
N ASP A 418 -34.03 0.30 -17.36
CA ASP A 418 -33.24 0.60 -16.17
C ASP A 418 -32.72 -0.66 -15.48
N THR A 419 -32.08 -1.55 -16.26
CA THR A 419 -30.95 -2.31 -15.77
C THR A 419 -29.79 -1.34 -15.73
N SER A 420 -29.93 -0.37 -14.81
CA SER A 420 -28.80 -0.03 -13.97
C SER A 420 -28.23 -1.36 -13.53
N LEU A 421 -27.09 -1.73 -14.11
CA LEU A 421 -26.21 -2.76 -13.58
C LEU A 421 -25.80 -2.24 -12.20
N VAL A 422 -26.69 -2.40 -11.23
CA VAL A 422 -26.35 -2.45 -9.84
C VAL A 422 -25.53 -3.72 -9.74
N LEU A 423 -24.21 -3.55 -9.90
CA LEU A 423 -23.21 -4.39 -9.24
C LEU A 423 -23.77 -4.76 -7.88
N PRO A 424 -23.69 -6.03 -7.44
CA PRO A 424 -24.12 -6.42 -6.10
C PRO A 424 -23.71 -5.32 -5.13
N SER A 425 -24.72 -4.66 -4.54
CA SER A 425 -24.48 -3.76 -3.43
C SER A 425 -23.79 -4.63 -2.40
N LEU A 426 -22.48 -4.48 -2.26
CA LEU A 426 -21.83 -4.73 -1.00
C LEU A 426 -22.58 -3.81 -0.04
N GLN A 427 -23.55 -4.41 0.63
CA GLN A 427 -24.07 -3.91 1.87
C GLN A 427 -22.86 -3.95 2.80
N ASP A 428 -22.07 -2.89 2.75
CA ASP A 428 -21.14 -2.57 3.80
C ASP A 428 -22.03 -2.40 5.03
N GLU A 429 -22.02 -3.43 5.87
CA GLU A 429 -22.38 -3.33 7.27
C GLU A 429 -21.68 -2.06 7.77
N ASP A 430 -22.48 -1.03 8.06
CA ASP A 430 -22.09 0.10 8.87
C ASP A 430 -21.76 -0.44 10.26
N ASP A 431 -20.56 -0.98 10.40
CA ASP A 431 -19.93 -1.18 11.69
C ASP A 431 -18.97 -0.01 11.91
N THR A 432 -19.54 1.01 12.54
CA THR A 432 -18.84 2.06 13.28
C THR A 432 -17.56 1.54 13.93
N ASN A 433 -16.40 1.86 13.37
CA ASN A 433 -15.17 2.07 14.10
C ASN A 433 -14.29 3.06 13.33
N ASP A 434 -14.26 4.30 13.82
CA ASP A 434 -13.23 5.28 13.50
C ASP A 434 -11.85 4.70 13.85
N ASP A 435 -11.09 4.27 12.85
CA ASP A 435 -9.66 4.08 13.02
C ASP A 435 -8.88 4.73 11.87
N GLU A 436 -7.94 5.58 12.25
CA GLU A 436 -7.36 6.67 11.45
C GLU A 436 -6.26 6.18 10.47
N ASN A 437 -6.24 4.90 10.08
CA ASN A 437 -5.11 4.30 9.36
C ASN A 437 -5.44 3.13 8.41
N THR A 438 -6.39 3.31 7.48
CA THR A 438 -6.54 2.39 6.33
C THR A 438 -5.98 3.00 5.03
N PRO A 439 -5.12 2.28 4.29
CA PRO A 439 -4.48 2.80 3.08
C PRO A 439 -5.51 2.93 1.96
N THR A 440 -5.67 4.16 1.49
CA THR A 440 -6.54 4.55 0.37
C THR A 440 -6.24 3.72 -0.88
N SER A 441 -7.26 3.03 -1.39
CA SER A 441 -7.26 2.39 -2.71
C SER A 441 -6.71 3.33 -3.78
N ILE A 442 -5.70 2.85 -4.53
CA ILE A 442 -4.96 3.57 -5.59
C ILE A 442 -5.83 3.61 -6.85
N ARG A 443 -7.00 4.26 -6.79
CA ARG A 443 -7.79 4.60 -7.97
C ARG A 443 -7.95 6.13 -8.05
N PRO A 444 -7.74 6.74 -9.23
CA PRO A 444 -8.00 8.17 -9.40
C PRO A 444 -9.47 8.47 -9.06
N LEU A 445 -9.67 9.41 -8.14
CA LEU A 445 -11.00 9.82 -7.67
C LEU A 445 -11.77 10.54 -8.77
N SER A 446 -13.07 10.31 -8.81
CA SER A 446 -13.98 11.03 -9.72
C SER A 446 -14.11 12.50 -9.31
N GLN A 447 -14.33 13.39 -10.29
CA GLN A 447 -14.53 14.82 -10.06
C GLN A 447 -15.66 15.10 -9.05
N ALA A 448 -16.72 14.29 -9.07
CA ALA A 448 -17.83 14.39 -8.11
C ALA A 448 -17.43 14.01 -6.67
N GLU A 449 -16.54 13.03 -6.50
CA GLU A 449 -16.04 12.60 -5.19
C GLU A 449 -15.09 13.62 -4.59
N ILE A 450 -14.27 14.28 -5.43
CA ILE A 450 -13.41 15.40 -5.03
C ILE A 450 -14.27 16.55 -4.54
N ILE A 451 -15.31 16.93 -5.29
CA ILE A 451 -16.23 18.00 -4.90
C ILE A 451 -16.96 17.63 -3.60
N GLY A 452 -17.39 16.37 -3.43
CA GLY A 452 -18.05 15.89 -2.21
C GLY A 452 -17.14 15.88 -0.97
N ARG A 453 -15.86 15.49 -1.12
CA ARG A 453 -14.88 15.55 -0.03
C ARG A 453 -14.53 16.98 0.35
N VAL A 454 -14.34 17.86 -0.64
CA VAL A 454 -14.04 19.28 -0.42
C VAL A 454 -15.22 19.98 0.25
N THR A 455 -16.46 19.73 -0.19
CA THR A 455 -17.66 20.30 0.44
C THR A 455 -17.86 19.80 1.87
N ARG A 456 -17.63 18.52 2.17
CA ARG A 456 -17.65 18.01 3.56
C ARG A 456 -16.54 18.59 4.43
N GLN A 457 -15.34 18.78 3.90
CA GLN A 457 -14.25 19.43 4.63
C GLN A 457 -14.56 20.90 4.91
N LEU A 458 -15.14 21.62 3.94
CA LEU A 458 -15.60 23.00 4.11
C LEU A 458 -16.72 23.09 5.16
N GLN A 459 -17.72 22.20 5.12
CA GLN A 459 -18.78 22.15 6.15
C GLN A 459 -18.23 21.83 7.55
N LYS A 460 -17.25 20.92 7.66
CA LYS A 460 -16.59 20.64 8.95
C LYS A 460 -15.77 21.82 9.47
N LEU A 461 -15.18 22.62 8.58
CA LEU A 461 -14.47 23.85 8.94
C LEU A 461 -15.43 24.98 9.31
N GLU A 462 -16.56 25.13 8.61
CA GLU A 462 -17.63 26.08 8.96
C GLU A 462 -18.30 25.72 10.30
N ALA A 463 -18.55 24.44 10.56
CA ALA A 463 -19.10 23.98 11.84
C ALA A 463 -18.13 24.22 13.03
N LYS A 464 -16.82 24.22 12.79
CA LYS A 464 -15.82 24.62 13.79
C LYS A 464 -15.72 26.13 14.01
N HIS A 465 -16.26 26.94 13.10
CA HIS A 465 -16.09 28.40 13.11
C HIS A 465 -17.29 29.19 13.67
N HIS A 466 -18.33 28.52 14.16
CA HIS A 466 -19.42 29.15 14.92
C HIS A 466 -19.23 28.96 16.44
N PRO A 467 -18.76 29.98 17.20
CA PRO A 467 -18.83 29.94 18.65
C PRO A 467 -20.27 30.18 19.10
N SER A 468 -20.88 29.19 19.75
CA SER A 468 -22.17 29.35 20.40
C SER A 468 -22.07 30.37 21.53
N MET A 469 -22.67 31.54 21.35
CA MET A 469 -23.00 32.45 22.45
C MET A 469 -24.09 31.79 23.29
N ASN A 470 -23.69 31.14 24.39
CA ASN A 470 -24.62 30.66 25.40
C ASN A 470 -24.59 31.62 26.60
N THR A 471 -25.53 32.55 26.60
CA THR A 471 -25.85 33.39 27.75
C THR A 471 -26.77 32.61 28.69
N ASN A 472 -26.35 32.36 29.93
CA ASN A 472 -27.22 32.50 31.12
C ASN A 472 -26.49 32.20 32.43
N LYS A 473 -26.45 33.24 33.30
CA LYS A 473 -26.71 33.25 34.76
C LYS A 473 -25.76 32.43 35.68
N THR A 474 -25.27 32.91 36.82
CA THR A 474 -25.86 33.80 37.85
C THR A 474 -24.81 34.43 38.76
N TYR A 475 -25.14 35.61 39.26
CA TYR A 475 -24.50 36.38 40.32
C TYR A 475 -24.41 35.66 41.69
N SER A 476 -23.30 35.87 42.40
CA SER A 476 -23.29 35.93 43.87
C SER A 476 -22.28 36.98 44.34
N ARG A 477 -22.71 37.77 45.32
CA ARG A 477 -22.28 39.13 45.66
C ARG A 477 -21.58 39.13 47.03
N VAL A 478 -20.56 39.98 47.17
CA VAL A 478 -20.08 40.67 48.41
C VAL A 478 -19.26 39.86 49.44
N SER A 479 -18.01 40.28 49.74
CA SER A 479 -17.71 41.23 50.83
C SER A 479 -16.21 41.49 51.02
N SER A 480 -15.81 42.76 50.98
CA SER A 480 -14.53 43.25 51.48
C SER A 480 -14.50 43.26 53.01
N PRO A 481 -13.32 43.08 53.63
CA PRO A 481 -13.06 43.66 54.93
C PRO A 481 -11.87 44.60 54.88
N ASN A 482 -12.15 45.90 55.09
CA ASN A 482 -11.17 46.88 55.49
C ASN A 482 -11.24 46.98 57.03
N ARG A 483 -10.16 46.61 57.75
CA ARG A 483 -9.94 47.04 59.15
C ARG A 483 -8.50 47.45 59.36
N ARG A 484 -8.36 48.75 59.61
CA ARG A 484 -7.25 49.47 60.25
C ARG A 484 -6.81 48.86 61.59
N LEU A 485 -5.63 49.32 62.02
CA LEU A 485 -5.06 49.49 63.38
C LEU A 485 -3.82 48.60 63.54
N LYS A 486 -2.67 49.04 64.07
CA LYS A 486 -2.23 50.30 64.69
C LYS A 486 -0.70 50.19 64.77
N ILE A 487 0.00 51.29 64.54
CA ILE A 487 1.41 51.46 64.90
C ILE A 487 1.50 51.53 66.44
N ARG A 488 2.43 50.78 67.06
CA ARG A 488 3.25 51.29 68.18
C ARG A 488 4.45 50.36 68.48
N MET A 489 5.62 51.00 68.53
CA MET A 489 6.95 50.53 68.98
C MET A 489 7.66 49.55 68.06
#